data_AF-A0A1G9NU47-F1
#
_entry.id   AF-A0A1G9NU47-F1
#
_cell.length_a   1.000
_cell.length_b   1.000
_cell.length_c   1.000
_cell.angle_alpha   90.00
_cell.angle_beta   90.00
_cell.angle_gamma   90.00
#
_symmetry.space_group_name_H-M   'P 1'
#
loop_
_entity.id
_entity.type
_entity.pdbx_description
1 polymer ?
#
loop_
_entity_poly.entity_id
_entity_poly.type
_entity_poly.pdbx_seq_one_letter_code
_entity_poly.pdbx_strand_id
1 'polypeptide(L)'
;MTGILPEDAPDPRVEQVERLKLMPIPVMGLVPQPSLEDTDTVGLGYGQDARGYSEMTASVTYTLWRNPTDRSDPMNLADLDEQSRRAIEDVPPWPRPAWLVEQVERMRYPQLWEAVRTTWHRDSSERYSVRSVLVDHVNYILNQYRHELGLSGNPWDQPATTVTDVMVNGQVTVLVNGVEVPGAEVNTDPFVYGIGAELAGGGVVAAVLPRAELKRVQVQFTTRG
;
A
#
# COMPACT_ATOMS: atom_id res chain seq x y z
N MET A 1 -2.75 -31.70 -8.94
CA MET A 1 -3.80 -30.68 -8.79
C MET A 1 -3.56 -29.98 -7.48
N THR A 2 -2.80 -28.90 -7.53
CA THR A 2 -2.35 -28.13 -6.37
C THR A 2 -2.78 -26.69 -6.66
N GLY A 3 -3.63 -26.09 -5.82
CA GLY A 3 -4.09 -24.70 -5.99
C GLY A 3 -5.61 -24.46 -6.01
N ILE A 4 -6.45 -25.49 -5.87
CA ILE A 4 -7.90 -25.29 -5.69
C ILE A 4 -8.20 -25.19 -4.20
N LEU A 5 -8.78 -24.07 -3.79
CA LEU A 5 -9.24 -23.86 -2.41
C LEU A 5 -10.68 -24.37 -2.27
N PRO A 6 -11.01 -25.07 -1.16
CA PRO A 6 -12.38 -25.46 -0.87
C PRO A 6 -13.24 -24.23 -0.53
N GLU A 7 -14.56 -24.33 -0.67
CA GLU A 7 -15.49 -23.21 -0.45
C GLU A 7 -15.46 -22.64 0.98
N ASP A 8 -15.16 -23.50 1.96
CA ASP A 8 -15.06 -23.18 3.38
C ASP A 8 -13.64 -22.79 3.81
N ALA A 9 -12.71 -22.56 2.85
CA ALA A 9 -11.36 -22.15 3.19
C ALA A 9 -11.38 -20.85 4.03
N PRO A 10 -10.63 -20.81 5.14
CA PRO A 10 -10.65 -19.68 6.05
C PRO A 10 -10.18 -18.41 5.32
N ASP A 11 -10.78 -17.28 5.67
CA ASP A 11 -10.36 -16.00 5.14
C ASP A 11 -8.97 -15.62 5.70
N PRO A 12 -7.96 -15.44 4.83
CA PRO A 12 -6.60 -15.11 5.28
C PRO A 12 -6.54 -13.77 6.05
N ARG A 13 -7.50 -12.87 5.83
CA ARG A 13 -7.59 -11.58 6.55
C ARG A 13 -7.76 -11.78 8.06
N VAL A 14 -8.40 -12.87 8.49
CA VAL A 14 -8.60 -13.18 9.92
C VAL A 14 -7.25 -13.41 10.62
N GLU A 15 -6.39 -14.25 10.01
CA GLU A 15 -5.05 -14.49 10.57
C GLU A 15 -4.19 -13.23 10.50
N GLN A 16 -4.30 -12.46 9.42
CA GLN A 16 -3.60 -11.18 9.28
C GLN A 16 -3.95 -10.21 10.41
N VAL A 17 -5.24 -10.05 10.74
CA VAL A 17 -5.69 -9.20 11.86
C VAL A 17 -5.07 -9.64 13.19
N GLU A 18 -5.03 -10.94 13.48
CA GLU A 18 -4.38 -11.44 14.70
C GLU A 18 -2.88 -11.15 14.71
N ARG A 19 -2.20 -11.28 13.57
CA ARG A 19 -0.78 -10.95 13.45
C ARG A 19 -0.52 -9.45 13.58
N LEU A 20 -1.42 -8.58 13.12
CA LEU A 20 -1.28 -7.13 13.28
C LEU A 20 -1.31 -6.70 14.75
N LYS A 21 -1.97 -7.45 15.64
CA LYS A 21 -1.92 -7.21 17.10
C LYS A 21 -0.51 -7.35 17.69
N LEU A 22 0.41 -8.00 16.97
CA LEU A 22 1.81 -8.13 17.36
C LEU A 22 2.64 -6.89 17.01
N MET A 23 2.11 -5.96 16.21
CA MET A 23 2.80 -4.71 15.88
C MET A 23 3.08 -3.92 17.17
N PRO A 24 4.34 -3.53 17.43
CA PRO A 24 4.68 -2.76 18.64
C PRO A 24 4.13 -1.34 18.64
N ILE A 25 3.67 -0.85 17.49
CA ILE A 25 3.09 0.47 17.28
C ILE A 25 1.77 0.35 16.53
N PRO A 26 0.84 1.30 16.70
CA PRO A 26 -0.42 1.29 15.96
C PRO A 26 -0.18 1.33 14.45
N VAL A 27 -0.89 0.48 13.72
CA VAL A 27 -0.88 0.51 12.25
C VAL A 27 -1.62 1.77 11.79
N MET A 28 -1.02 2.48 10.86
CA MET A 28 -1.56 3.71 10.31
C MET A 28 -2.19 3.45 8.94
N GLY A 29 -3.23 4.23 8.64
CA GLY A 29 -3.87 4.30 7.34
C GLY A 29 -4.11 5.75 6.93
N LEU A 30 -4.69 5.95 5.74
CA LEU A 30 -5.23 7.24 5.36
C LEU A 30 -6.54 7.50 6.12
N VAL A 31 -6.82 8.77 6.39
CA VAL A 31 -8.11 9.14 6.96
C VAL A 31 -9.26 8.63 6.08
N PRO A 32 -10.33 8.06 6.69
CA PRO A 32 -11.51 7.64 5.94
C PRO A 32 -12.06 8.78 5.10
N GLN A 33 -12.28 8.51 3.82
CA GLN A 33 -12.71 9.51 2.84
C GLN A 33 -13.53 8.83 1.73
N PRO A 34 -14.49 9.54 1.10
CA PRO A 34 -15.41 8.90 0.14
C PRO A 34 -14.71 8.25 -1.06
N SER A 35 -13.57 8.81 -1.48
CA SER A 35 -12.80 8.36 -2.62
C SER A 35 -11.95 7.11 -2.35
N LEU A 36 -11.80 6.68 -1.09
CA LEU A 36 -11.00 5.52 -0.73
C LEU A 36 -11.79 4.53 0.12
N GLU A 37 -11.68 3.26 -0.23
CA GLU A 37 -12.19 2.16 0.57
C GLU A 37 -11.01 1.27 1.01
N ASP A 38 -10.82 1.12 2.32
CA ASP A 38 -9.89 0.15 2.87
C ASP A 38 -10.39 -1.26 2.51
N THR A 39 -9.49 -2.10 2.00
CA THR A 39 -9.82 -3.44 1.50
C THR A 39 -9.80 -4.51 2.59
N ASP A 40 -9.50 -4.13 3.83
CA ASP A 40 -9.16 -5.02 4.94
C ASP A 40 -8.01 -5.98 4.65
N THR A 41 -7.28 -5.71 3.57
CA THR A 41 -6.10 -6.47 3.17
C THR A 41 -4.87 -5.72 3.65
N VAL A 42 -4.13 -6.37 4.55
CA VAL A 42 -2.90 -5.83 5.11
C VAL A 42 -1.74 -6.78 4.83
N GLY A 43 -0.74 -6.29 4.11
CA GLY A 43 0.54 -6.97 3.97
C GLY A 43 1.34 -6.87 5.26
N LEU A 44 1.95 -7.96 5.72
CA LEU A 44 2.82 -7.97 6.88
C LEU A 44 4.19 -8.53 6.51
N GLY A 45 5.23 -7.74 6.72
CA GLY A 45 6.63 -8.17 6.68
C GLY A 45 7.27 -8.03 8.06
N TYR A 46 8.19 -8.92 8.41
CA TYR A 46 8.94 -8.82 9.66
C TYR A 46 10.30 -9.52 9.57
N GLY A 47 11.24 -9.03 10.37
CA GLY A 47 12.52 -9.67 10.64
C GLY A 47 12.62 -10.09 12.10
N GLN A 48 13.30 -11.20 12.36
CA GLN A 48 13.50 -11.73 13.71
C GLN A 48 14.96 -12.08 13.96
N ASP A 49 15.41 -11.80 15.18
CA ASP A 49 16.70 -12.19 15.72
C ASP A 49 16.51 -12.97 17.05
N ALA A 50 17.60 -13.33 17.72
CA ALA A 50 17.57 -14.03 19.00
C ALA A 50 16.83 -13.27 20.14
N ARG A 51 16.56 -11.97 19.96
CA ARG A 51 15.82 -11.12 20.91
C ARG A 51 14.35 -10.92 20.50
N GLY A 52 13.88 -11.59 19.45
CA GLY A 52 12.50 -11.50 18.92
C GLY A 52 12.39 -10.69 17.64
N TYR A 53 11.29 -9.96 17.43
CA TYR A 53 11.10 -9.10 16.25
C TYR A 53 12.07 -7.92 16.23
N SER A 54 12.91 -7.83 15.20
CA SER A 54 13.85 -6.73 14.99
C SER A 54 13.24 -5.61 14.14
N GLU A 55 12.36 -5.98 13.21
CA GLU A 55 11.61 -5.06 12.34
C GLU A 55 10.23 -5.64 12.04
N MET A 56 9.23 -4.77 11.85
CA MET A 56 7.89 -5.14 11.39
C MET A 56 7.35 -4.04 10.48
N THR A 57 6.73 -4.42 9.38
CA THR A 57 6.07 -3.50 8.43
C THR A 57 4.67 -3.99 8.14
N ALA A 58 3.68 -3.12 8.32
CA ALA A 58 2.31 -3.34 7.88
C ALA A 58 2.01 -2.43 6.67
N SER A 59 1.52 -3.02 5.58
CA SER A 59 1.16 -2.32 4.34
C SER A 59 -0.35 -2.37 4.11
N VAL A 60 -1.00 -1.22 3.91
CA VAL A 60 -2.45 -1.12 3.69
C VAL A 60 -2.73 -0.81 2.22
N THR A 61 -3.67 -1.55 1.62
CA THR A 61 -4.15 -1.36 0.24
C THR A 61 -5.56 -0.79 0.24
N TYR A 62 -5.80 0.18 -0.66
CA TYR A 62 -7.12 0.81 -0.84
C TYR A 62 -7.69 0.57 -2.22
N THR A 63 -9.00 0.49 -2.33
CA THR A 63 -9.73 0.67 -3.59
C THR A 63 -10.01 2.16 -3.79
N LEU A 64 -9.74 2.68 -4.99
CA LEU A 64 -10.01 4.08 -5.36
C LEU A 64 -11.35 4.22 -6.09
N TRP A 65 -12.19 5.10 -5.57
CA TRP A 65 -13.44 5.53 -6.19
C TRP A 65 -13.26 6.91 -6.83
N ARG A 66 -13.12 6.95 -8.16
CA ARG A 66 -12.98 8.20 -8.94
C ARG A 66 -14.26 9.04 -8.95
N ASN A 67 -15.42 8.38 -8.91
CA ASN A 67 -16.73 8.96 -8.65
C ASN A 67 -17.34 8.25 -7.42
N PRO A 68 -17.13 8.80 -6.21
CA PRO A 68 -17.65 8.17 -4.98
C PRO A 68 -19.16 8.32 -4.80
N THR A 69 -19.81 9.22 -5.56
CA THR A 69 -21.27 9.42 -5.48
C THR A 69 -22.07 8.39 -6.26
N ASP A 70 -21.45 7.77 -7.26
CA ASP A 70 -22.00 6.65 -8.03
C ASP A 70 -20.91 5.60 -8.23
N ARG A 71 -20.95 4.54 -7.42
CA ARG A 71 -19.97 3.44 -7.48
C ARG A 71 -20.09 2.60 -8.76
N SER A 72 -21.23 2.67 -9.46
CA SER A 72 -21.44 1.96 -10.72
C SER A 72 -20.89 2.71 -11.94
N ASP A 73 -20.46 3.96 -11.75
CA ASP A 73 -19.88 4.77 -12.80
C ASP A 73 -18.65 4.08 -13.42
N PRO A 74 -18.60 3.89 -14.75
CA PRO A 74 -17.44 3.32 -15.44
C PRO A 74 -16.10 4.02 -15.15
N MET A 75 -16.12 5.29 -14.72
CA MET A 75 -14.91 6.00 -14.27
C MET A 75 -14.23 5.32 -13.08
N ASN A 76 -14.96 4.55 -12.28
CA ASN A 76 -14.42 3.79 -11.16
C ASN A 76 -13.69 2.52 -11.60
N LEU A 77 -13.79 2.10 -12.87
CA LEU A 77 -13.12 0.90 -13.35
C LEU A 77 -11.62 1.15 -13.55
N ALA A 78 -10.83 0.11 -13.29
CA ALA A 78 -9.42 0.08 -13.64
C ALA A 78 -9.24 -0.02 -15.16
N ASP A 79 -8.12 0.51 -15.65
CA ASP A 79 -7.71 0.29 -17.04
C ASP A 79 -7.05 -1.09 -17.12
N LEU A 80 -7.86 -2.10 -17.44
CA LEU A 80 -7.43 -3.50 -17.50
C LEU A 80 -7.22 -3.92 -18.95
N ASP A 81 -6.09 -4.58 -19.21
CA ASP A 81 -5.89 -5.27 -20.47
C ASP A 81 -6.91 -6.42 -20.67
N GLU A 82 -7.05 -6.87 -21.92
CA GLU A 82 -8.00 -7.92 -22.29
C GLU A 82 -7.79 -9.21 -21.51
N GLN A 83 -6.54 -9.57 -21.23
CA GLN A 83 -6.20 -10.80 -20.54
C GLN A 83 -6.66 -10.76 -19.08
N SER A 84 -6.36 -9.66 -18.38
CA SER A 84 -6.70 -9.42 -16.99
C SER A 84 -8.21 -9.32 -16.81
N ARG A 85 -8.90 -8.64 -17.73
CA ARG A 85 -10.36 -8.55 -17.73
C ARG A 85 -11.01 -9.93 -17.90
N ARG A 86 -10.54 -10.72 -18.86
CA ARG A 86 -11.02 -12.11 -19.05
C ARG A 86 -10.75 -12.98 -17.84
N ALA A 87 -9.59 -12.85 -17.21
CA ALA A 87 -9.25 -13.63 -16.02
C ALA A 87 -10.17 -13.32 -14.82
N ILE A 88 -10.70 -12.10 -14.74
CA ILE A 88 -11.69 -11.70 -13.72
C ILE A 88 -13.09 -12.18 -14.08
N GLU A 89 -13.47 -12.09 -15.36
CA GLU A 89 -14.80 -12.48 -15.86
C GLU A 89 -15.00 -13.99 -15.94
N ASP A 90 -13.93 -14.76 -16.17
CA ASP A 90 -13.99 -16.22 -16.24
C ASP A 90 -14.24 -16.81 -14.85
N VAL A 91 -15.47 -17.30 -14.63
CA VAL A 91 -15.85 -17.96 -13.38
C VAL A 91 -15.46 -19.43 -13.50
N PRO A 92 -14.52 -19.93 -12.66
CA PRO A 92 -14.15 -21.34 -12.72
C PRO A 92 -15.34 -22.25 -12.41
N PRO A 93 -15.40 -23.47 -12.98
CA PRO A 93 -16.53 -24.38 -12.80
C PRO A 93 -16.61 -25.02 -11.40
N TRP A 94 -15.64 -24.75 -10.51
CA TRP A 94 -15.62 -25.25 -9.14
C TRP A 94 -15.97 -24.13 -8.13
N PRO A 95 -16.53 -24.48 -6.96
CA PRO A 95 -16.88 -23.51 -5.94
C PRO A 95 -15.63 -22.81 -5.37
N ARG A 96 -15.80 -21.58 -4.89
CA ARG A 96 -14.73 -20.72 -4.35
C ARG A 96 -15.18 -20.09 -3.04
N PRO A 97 -14.28 -19.84 -2.08
CA PRO A 97 -14.59 -19.04 -0.90
C PRO A 97 -15.14 -17.66 -1.24
N ALA A 98 -16.07 -17.17 -0.43
CA ALA A 98 -16.67 -15.84 -0.61
C ALA A 98 -15.62 -14.72 -0.60
N TRP A 99 -14.60 -14.81 0.26
CA TRP A 99 -13.51 -13.83 0.33
C TRP A 99 -12.68 -13.78 -0.96
N LEU A 100 -12.53 -14.91 -1.65
CA LEU A 100 -11.77 -14.97 -2.91
C LEU A 100 -12.57 -14.35 -4.05
N VAL A 101 -13.89 -14.58 -4.08
CA VAL A 101 -14.79 -13.95 -5.04
C VAL A 101 -14.79 -12.43 -4.83
N GLU A 102 -14.88 -11.97 -3.58
CA GLU A 102 -14.78 -10.55 -3.24
C GLU A 102 -13.46 -9.94 -3.74
N GLN A 103 -12.33 -10.62 -3.52
CA GLN A 103 -11.01 -10.14 -3.95
C GLN A 103 -10.91 -10.03 -5.49
N VAL A 104 -11.43 -11.01 -6.23
CA VAL A 104 -11.47 -10.98 -7.70
C VAL A 104 -12.36 -9.84 -8.21
N GLU A 105 -13.52 -9.62 -7.60
CA GLU A 105 -14.41 -8.50 -7.96
C GLU A 105 -13.74 -7.14 -7.70
N ARG A 106 -12.95 -7.01 -6.63
CA ARG A 106 -12.18 -5.79 -6.35
C ARG A 106 -11.13 -5.48 -7.42
N MET A 107 -10.60 -6.49 -8.12
CA MET A 107 -9.63 -6.26 -9.21
C MET A 107 -10.21 -5.49 -10.40
N ARG A 108 -11.55 -5.35 -10.49
CA ARG A 108 -12.20 -4.50 -11.50
C ARG A 108 -11.98 -2.99 -11.26
N TYR A 109 -11.60 -2.62 -10.04
CA TYR A 109 -11.44 -1.22 -9.62
C TYR A 109 -9.96 -0.89 -9.36
N PRO A 110 -9.52 0.37 -9.55
CA PRO A 110 -8.14 0.75 -9.30
C PRO A 110 -7.77 0.50 -7.85
N GLN A 111 -6.68 -0.24 -7.65
CA GLN A 111 -6.13 -0.53 -6.33
C GLN A 111 -4.89 0.34 -6.11
N LEU A 112 -4.85 1.01 -4.95
CA LEU A 112 -3.67 1.66 -4.41
C LEU A 112 -2.93 0.63 -3.57
N TRP A 113 -2.14 -0.21 -4.25
CA TRP A 113 -1.42 -1.32 -3.64
C TRP A 113 -0.38 -0.83 -2.64
N GLU A 114 -0.46 -1.34 -1.41
CA GLU A 114 0.46 -0.99 -0.32
C GLU A 114 0.67 0.53 -0.17
N ALA A 115 -0.40 1.29 -0.41
CA ALA A 115 -0.37 2.75 -0.48
C ALA A 115 0.14 3.37 0.80
N VAL A 116 -0.10 2.75 1.96
CA VAL A 116 0.44 3.18 3.25
C VAL A 116 1.24 2.06 3.88
N ARG A 117 2.44 2.37 4.35
CA ARG A 117 3.27 1.50 5.17
C ARG A 117 3.48 2.09 6.55
N THR A 118 3.30 1.26 7.56
CA THR A 118 3.73 1.53 8.93
C THR A 118 4.87 0.60 9.25
N THR A 119 6.05 1.17 9.50
CA THR A 119 7.28 0.42 9.72
C THR A 119 7.84 0.72 11.10
N TRP A 120 8.10 -0.34 11.85
CA TRP A 120 8.73 -0.31 13.16
C TRP A 120 10.06 -1.03 13.11
N HIS A 121 11.06 -0.48 13.80
CA HIS A 121 12.33 -1.13 14.07
C HIS A 121 12.61 -1.07 15.56
N ARG A 122 13.17 -2.16 16.11
CA ARG A 122 13.51 -2.22 17.53
C ARG A 122 14.61 -1.23 17.90
N ASP A 123 15.66 -1.20 17.08
CA ASP A 123 16.84 -0.39 17.29
C ASP A 123 16.79 0.85 16.38
N SER A 124 17.02 2.04 16.94
CA SER A 124 17.07 3.28 16.16
C SER A 124 18.32 3.33 15.28
N SER A 125 18.17 3.72 14.03
CA SER A 125 19.28 3.88 13.06
C SER A 125 18.88 4.89 11.99
N GLU A 126 19.85 5.65 11.47
CA GLU A 126 19.64 6.55 10.33
C GLU A 126 19.09 5.80 9.10
N ARG A 127 19.41 4.51 8.95
CA ARG A 127 18.87 3.64 7.88
C ARG A 127 17.35 3.45 7.97
N TYR A 128 16.78 3.73 9.13
CA TYR A 128 15.35 3.60 9.42
C TYR A 128 14.70 4.97 9.62
N SER A 129 15.39 6.05 9.24
CA SER A 129 14.83 7.39 9.21
C SER A 129 13.64 7.45 8.24
N VAL A 130 12.76 8.44 8.42
CA VAL A 130 11.64 8.70 7.49
C VAL A 130 12.13 8.79 6.06
N ARG A 131 13.26 9.45 5.84
CA ARG A 131 13.87 9.62 4.52
C ARG A 131 14.17 8.27 3.88
N SER A 132 14.91 7.39 4.57
CA SER A 132 15.30 6.09 4.01
C SER A 132 14.08 5.19 3.78
N VAL A 133 13.17 5.10 4.75
CA VAL A 133 11.93 4.30 4.63
C VAL A 133 11.07 4.80 3.47
N LEU A 134 10.95 6.11 3.28
CA LEU A 134 10.18 6.69 2.20
C LEU A 134 10.80 6.38 0.83
N VAL A 135 12.12 6.50 0.70
CA VAL A 135 12.85 6.15 -0.53
C VAL A 135 12.63 4.68 -0.89
N ASP A 136 12.78 3.78 0.09
CA ASP A 136 12.59 2.35 -0.12
C ASP A 136 11.14 2.03 -0.54
N HIS A 137 10.15 2.66 0.09
CA HIS A 137 8.74 2.48 -0.26
C HIS A 137 8.42 3.00 -1.65
N VAL A 138 8.91 4.18 -2.01
CA VAL A 138 8.72 4.76 -3.36
C VAL A 138 9.34 3.85 -4.43
N ASN A 139 10.58 3.41 -4.23
CA ASN A 139 11.24 2.51 -5.17
C ASN A 139 10.56 1.14 -5.26
N TYR A 140 10.01 0.62 -4.16
CA TYR A 140 9.22 -0.60 -4.16
C TYR A 140 7.98 -0.46 -5.06
N ILE A 141 7.22 0.63 -4.90
CA ILE A 141 5.99 0.87 -5.67
C ILE A 141 6.30 1.12 -7.15
N LEU A 142 7.33 1.92 -7.46
CA LEU A 142 7.77 2.12 -8.84
C LEU A 142 8.18 0.79 -9.51
N ASN A 143 8.76 -0.15 -8.75
CA ASN A 143 9.07 -1.49 -9.26
C ASN A 143 7.82 -2.35 -9.50
N GLN A 144 6.69 -2.09 -8.84
CA GLN A 144 5.43 -2.74 -9.18
C GLN A 144 4.80 -2.16 -10.45
N TYR A 145 4.99 -0.87 -10.72
CA TYR A 145 4.49 -0.18 -11.91
C TYR A 145 5.37 -0.33 -13.16
N ARG A 146 6.36 -1.24 -13.19
CA ARG A 146 7.35 -1.35 -14.29
C ARG A 146 6.73 -1.46 -15.68
N HIS A 147 5.66 -2.24 -15.83
CA HIS A 147 4.96 -2.38 -17.11
C HIS A 147 4.31 -1.07 -17.56
N GLU A 148 3.69 -0.32 -16.64
CA GLU A 148 3.08 0.99 -16.90
C GLU A 148 4.13 2.08 -17.19
N LEU A 149 5.34 1.93 -16.63
CA LEU A 149 6.49 2.78 -16.90
C LEU A 149 7.15 2.50 -18.28
N GLY A 150 6.61 1.57 -19.08
CA GLY A 150 7.20 1.16 -20.34
C GLY A 150 8.53 0.39 -20.19
N LEU A 151 8.86 -0.02 -18.97
CA LEU A 151 10.06 -0.80 -18.66
C LEU A 151 9.76 -2.27 -18.90
N SER A 152 9.88 -2.70 -20.16
CA SER A 152 9.79 -4.11 -20.52
C SER A 152 11.13 -4.83 -20.27
N GLY A 153 11.12 -5.92 -19.50
CA GLY A 153 12.29 -6.78 -19.32
C GLY A 153 12.65 -7.06 -17.87
N ASN A 154 13.77 -7.75 -17.67
CA ASN A 154 14.29 -8.12 -16.37
C ASN A 154 14.55 -6.87 -15.49
N PRO A 155 14.11 -6.83 -14.22
CA PRO A 155 14.35 -5.72 -13.30
C PRO A 155 15.80 -5.26 -13.19
N TRP A 156 16.74 -6.17 -13.42
CA TRP A 156 18.18 -5.92 -13.37
C TRP A 156 18.75 -5.25 -14.65
N ASP A 157 18.04 -5.34 -15.78
CA ASP A 157 18.52 -4.84 -17.08
C ASP A 157 18.02 -3.41 -17.37
N GLN A 158 16.89 -3.02 -16.78
CA GLN A 158 16.33 -1.66 -16.87
C GLN A 158 15.81 -1.22 -15.49
N PRO A 159 16.68 -0.75 -14.59
CA PRO A 159 16.22 -0.22 -13.31
C PRO A 159 15.36 1.02 -13.57
N ALA A 160 14.21 1.11 -12.89
CA ALA A 160 13.43 2.35 -12.89
C ALA A 160 14.31 3.50 -12.36
N THR A 161 14.01 4.74 -12.74
CA THR A 161 14.69 5.90 -12.15
C THR A 161 14.59 5.78 -10.64
N THR A 162 15.73 5.54 -10.00
CA THR A 162 15.77 5.23 -8.57
C THR A 162 15.65 6.55 -7.83
N VAL A 163 14.57 6.71 -7.07
CA VAL A 163 14.47 7.81 -6.13
C VAL A 163 15.57 7.63 -5.10
N THR A 164 16.28 8.72 -4.81
CA THR A 164 17.39 8.74 -3.86
C THR A 164 17.13 9.79 -2.78
N ASP A 165 17.88 9.72 -1.69
CA ASP A 165 17.78 10.64 -0.55
C ASP A 165 17.80 12.12 -0.92
N VAL A 166 18.49 12.50 -2.00
CA VAL A 166 18.57 13.91 -2.46
C VAL A 166 17.25 14.44 -3.02
N MET A 167 16.34 13.54 -3.42
CA MET A 167 15.01 13.89 -3.91
C MET A 167 13.98 14.08 -2.78
N VAL A 168 14.38 13.80 -1.54
CA VAL A 168 13.51 13.88 -0.36
C VAL A 168 13.57 15.28 0.25
N ASN A 169 12.45 15.98 0.17
CA ASN A 169 12.23 17.24 0.87
C ASN A 169 11.80 16.97 2.31
N GLY A 170 12.67 17.29 3.28
CA GLY A 170 12.39 17.14 4.72
C GLY A 170 11.82 18.39 5.40
N GLN A 171 11.33 19.37 4.63
CA GLN A 171 10.78 20.63 5.15
C GLN A 171 9.26 20.70 4.91
N VAL A 172 8.57 19.59 5.18
CA VAL A 172 7.12 19.49 5.06
C VAL A 172 6.49 19.11 6.39
N THR A 173 5.20 19.39 6.51
CA THR A 173 4.38 19.04 7.66
C THR A 173 3.34 18.02 7.23
N VAL A 174 3.12 17.02 8.07
CA VAL A 174 2.19 15.93 7.84
C VAL A 174 1.18 15.90 8.97
N LEU A 175 -0.10 15.68 8.64
CA LEU A 175 -1.13 15.46 9.64
C LEU A 175 -1.18 13.98 10.01
N VAL A 176 -0.88 13.68 11.27
CA VAL A 176 -0.96 12.34 11.86
C VAL A 176 -1.91 12.40 13.05
N ASN A 177 -3.02 11.67 13.00
CA ASN A 177 -4.07 11.71 14.02
C ASN A 177 -4.56 13.14 14.33
N GLY A 178 -4.65 13.98 13.28
CA GLY A 178 -5.06 15.38 13.40
C GLY A 178 -4.00 16.34 13.97
N VAL A 179 -2.79 15.85 14.24
CA VAL A 179 -1.66 16.65 14.75
C VAL A 179 -0.65 16.88 13.64
N GLU A 180 -0.21 18.13 13.47
CA GLU A 180 0.88 18.49 12.57
C GLU A 180 2.21 18.04 13.14
N VAL A 181 2.94 17.22 12.38
CA VAL A 181 4.28 16.73 12.71
C VAL A 181 5.26 17.00 11.57
N PRO A 182 6.57 17.15 11.87
CA PRO A 182 7.58 17.18 10.82
C PRO A 182 7.54 15.90 9.99
N GLY A 183 7.70 16.04 8.68
CA GLY A 183 7.74 14.89 7.78
C GLY A 183 8.68 15.12 6.60
N ALA A 184 8.61 14.18 5.67
CA ALA A 184 9.38 14.19 4.44
C ALA A 184 8.51 13.81 3.25
N GLU A 185 8.80 14.36 2.08
CA GLU A 185 8.11 14.01 0.85
C GLU A 185 9.06 13.79 -0.33
N VAL A 186 8.61 12.97 -1.28
CA VAL A 186 9.13 12.84 -2.63
C VAL A 186 8.06 13.38 -3.56
N ASN A 187 8.23 14.63 -4.01
CA ASN A 187 7.28 15.32 -4.87
C ASN A 187 7.83 15.60 -6.28
N THR A 188 9.04 15.14 -6.58
CA THR A 188 9.69 15.38 -7.88
C THR A 188 9.50 14.23 -8.87
N ASP A 189 9.07 13.06 -8.41
CA ASP A 189 8.80 11.92 -9.29
C ASP A 189 7.54 12.16 -10.14
N PRO A 190 7.58 11.90 -11.46
CA PRO A 190 6.45 12.19 -12.36
C PRO A 190 5.26 11.24 -12.18
N PHE A 191 5.45 10.04 -11.64
CA PHE A 191 4.40 9.01 -11.55
C PHE A 191 3.81 8.89 -10.16
N VAL A 192 4.63 9.08 -9.13
CA VAL A 192 4.18 8.94 -7.74
C VAL A 192 4.47 10.18 -6.92
N TYR A 193 3.76 10.26 -5.80
CA TYR A 193 4.03 11.15 -4.70
C TYR A 193 4.22 10.32 -3.44
N GLY A 194 5.36 10.51 -2.79
CA GLY A 194 5.68 9.90 -1.52
C GLY A 194 5.58 10.93 -0.39
N ILE A 195 5.04 10.57 0.76
CA ILE A 195 5.09 11.37 1.98
C ILE A 195 5.19 10.49 3.20
N GLY A 196 5.91 10.91 4.24
CA GLY A 196 6.00 10.15 5.48
C GLY A 196 6.37 11.00 6.68
N ALA A 197 6.21 10.43 7.86
CA ALA A 197 6.54 11.06 9.14
C ALA A 197 6.92 10.02 10.20
N GLU A 198 7.65 10.46 11.22
CA GLU A 198 7.88 9.65 12.41
C GLU A 198 6.62 9.61 13.28
N LEU A 199 6.38 8.48 13.92
CA LEU A 199 5.27 8.29 14.84
C LEU A 199 5.74 8.53 16.28
N ALA A 200 4.88 9.10 17.12
CA ALA A 200 5.21 9.42 18.51
C ALA A 200 5.59 8.18 19.36
N GLY A 201 5.10 6.99 18.98
CA GLY A 201 5.45 5.70 19.61
C GLY A 201 6.71 5.04 19.05
N GLY A 202 7.44 5.74 18.17
CA GLY A 202 8.53 5.18 17.38
C GLY A 202 8.03 4.60 16.05
N GLY A 203 8.97 4.38 15.12
CA GLY A 203 8.66 3.94 13.77
C GLY A 203 8.22 5.08 12.83
N VAL A 204 7.91 4.70 11.60
CA VAL A 204 7.63 5.61 10.49
C VAL A 204 6.33 5.19 9.81
N VAL A 205 5.51 6.17 9.44
CA VAL A 205 4.45 5.99 8.46
C VAL A 205 4.86 6.63 7.14
N ALA A 206 4.64 5.94 6.03
CA ALA A 206 4.84 6.46 4.69
C ALA A 206 3.65 6.13 3.80
N ALA A 207 3.24 7.06 2.95
CA ALA A 207 2.31 6.85 1.86
C ALA A 207 3.00 7.05 0.52
N VAL A 208 2.69 6.20 -0.45
CA VAL A 208 3.09 6.37 -1.84
C VAL A 208 1.86 6.24 -2.72
N LEU A 209 1.56 7.30 -3.46
CA LEU A 209 0.31 7.45 -4.18
C LEU A 209 0.55 7.78 -5.65
N PRO A 210 -0.25 7.25 -6.59
CA PRO A 210 -0.19 7.65 -7.99
C PRO A 210 -0.49 9.14 -8.14
N ARG A 211 0.40 9.88 -8.79
CA ARG A 211 0.30 11.33 -8.95
C ARG A 211 -0.97 11.75 -9.70
N ALA A 212 -1.42 10.92 -10.65
CA ALA A 212 -2.66 11.14 -11.41
C ALA A 212 -3.92 11.21 -10.50
N GLU A 213 -3.86 10.56 -9.34
CA GLU A 213 -5.02 10.40 -8.45
C GLU A 213 -4.95 11.28 -7.20
N LEU A 214 -3.85 12.01 -6.96
CA LEU A 214 -3.67 12.86 -5.78
C LEU A 214 -4.78 13.87 -5.55
N LYS A 215 -5.38 14.41 -6.62
CA LYS A 215 -6.50 15.36 -6.50
C LYS A 215 -7.75 14.76 -5.85
N ARG A 216 -7.82 13.43 -5.76
CA ARG A 216 -8.92 12.66 -5.17
C ARG A 216 -8.58 12.12 -3.79
N VAL A 217 -7.33 12.24 -3.35
CA VAL A 217 -6.86 11.64 -2.09
C VAL A 217 -6.43 12.74 -1.14
N GLN A 218 -7.13 12.81 -0.01
CA GLN A 218 -6.69 13.57 1.16
C GLN A 218 -5.58 12.78 1.85
N VAL A 219 -4.35 13.31 1.76
CA VAL A 219 -3.16 12.65 2.32
C VAL A 219 -2.98 13.08 3.77
N GLN A 220 -3.68 12.38 4.67
CA GLN A 220 -3.58 12.55 6.11
C GLN A 220 -3.61 11.17 6.75
N PHE A 221 -2.79 10.97 7.78
CA PHE A 221 -2.70 9.67 8.46
C PHE A 221 -3.58 9.63 9.69
N THR A 222 -4.19 8.47 9.91
CA THR A 222 -4.86 8.14 11.17
C THR A 222 -4.59 6.71 11.57
N THR A 223 -4.68 6.41 12.86
CA THR A 223 -4.61 5.05 13.35
C THR A 223 -5.73 4.22 12.73
N ARG A 224 -5.36 3.09 12.14
CA ARG A 224 -6.29 2.14 11.55
C ARG A 224 -6.98 1.37 12.68
N GLY A 225 -8.31 1.37 12.68
CA GLY A 225 -9.16 0.65 13.63
C GLY A 225 -9.31 -0.83 13.31
#